data_AF-A0A350RCJ8-F1
#
_entry.id   AF-A0A350RCJ8-F1
#
_cell.length_a   1.000
_cell.length_b   1.000
_cell.length_c   1.000
_cell.angle_alpha   90.00
_cell.angle_beta   90.00
_cell.angle_gamma   90.00
#
_symmetry.space_group_name_H-M   'P 1'
#
loop_
_entity.id
_entity.type
_entity.pdbx_description
1 polymer ?
#
loop_
_entity_poly.entity_id
_entity_poly.type
_entity_poly.pdbx_seq_one_letter_code
_entity_poly.pdbx_strand_id
1 'polypeptide(L)'
;MFGFMKSLSSKLSYEIQMVILAVLSMIALFVYVDGITGFFNVLNALLPITLILIAVWLLFIKKNYMVSYIILFLFVFGQGLRTFIQWMLSYHFFFEDFMMTFSLNMLLVLAACLYLLLMMISIYFVEGFKIQIKAWNLPMLGLLFGLYVYFNQGLLMLLFTVLYVILSESTGIRLATLALMLSQVVTIPFIVIQRFIDDAAKNTRIFDWVMNVFGLVVIYFIVIALIKLLEPHEKQVKVVEEK
;
A
#
# COMPACT_ATOMS: atom_id res chain seq x y z
N MET A 1 31.07 -4.94 -9.71
CA MET A 1 29.82 -4.34 -9.17
C MET A 1 28.57 -4.78 -9.96
N PHE A 2 28.52 -4.59 -11.29
CA PHE A 2 27.38 -5.01 -12.13
C PHE A 2 27.02 -6.51 -12.05
N GLY A 3 28.00 -7.42 -12.05
CA GLY A 3 27.75 -8.86 -11.91
C GLY A 3 27.19 -9.29 -10.55
N PHE A 4 27.50 -8.54 -9.49
CA PHE A 4 26.93 -8.79 -8.16
C PHE A 4 25.47 -8.37 -8.10
N MET A 5 25.14 -7.16 -8.59
CA MET A 5 23.75 -6.69 -8.66
C MET A 5 22.88 -7.60 -9.52
N LYS A 6 23.40 -8.09 -10.65
CA LYS A 6 22.67 -9.01 -11.54
C LYS A 6 22.44 -10.39 -10.92
N SER A 7 23.30 -10.84 -9.99
CA SER A 7 23.18 -12.18 -9.38
C SER A 7 22.51 -12.18 -8.01
N LEU A 8 22.16 -11.02 -7.45
CA LEU A 8 21.60 -10.95 -6.09
C LEU A 8 20.25 -11.69 -5.97
N SER A 9 19.31 -11.40 -6.87
CA SER A 9 17.99 -12.06 -6.92
C SER A 9 18.10 -13.56 -7.22
N SER A 10 19.06 -13.97 -8.05
CA SER A 10 19.29 -15.39 -8.38
C SER A 10 20.04 -16.17 -7.29
N LYS A 11 20.75 -15.47 -6.39
CA LYS A 11 21.50 -16.08 -5.28
C LYS A 11 20.66 -16.26 -4.03
N LEU A 12 19.63 -15.43 -3.84
CA LEU A 12 18.74 -15.54 -2.70
C LEU A 12 17.65 -16.55 -3.01
N SER A 13 17.57 -17.62 -2.21
CA SER A 13 16.48 -18.59 -2.32
C SER A 13 15.13 -17.93 -1.99
N TYR A 14 14.04 -18.53 -2.45
CA TYR A 14 12.69 -18.03 -2.21
C TYR A 14 12.40 -17.91 -0.71
N GLU A 15 12.86 -18.86 0.09
CA GLU A 15 12.71 -18.89 1.54
C GLU A 15 13.42 -17.70 2.20
N ILE A 16 14.63 -17.37 1.76
CA ILE A 16 15.37 -16.21 2.28
C ILE A 16 14.66 -14.91 1.92
N GLN A 17 14.19 -14.78 0.67
CA GLN A 17 13.44 -13.60 0.24
C GLN A 17 12.14 -13.44 1.04
N MET A 18 11.47 -14.54 1.36
CA MET A 18 10.28 -14.55 2.20
C MET A 18 10.56 -14.10 3.64
N VAL A 19 11.65 -14.60 4.25
CA VAL A 19 12.07 -14.18 5.60
C VAL A 19 12.37 -12.68 5.62
N ILE A 20 13.10 -12.17 4.61
CA ILE A 20 13.39 -10.74 4.52
C ILE A 20 12.10 -9.94 4.36
N LEU A 21 11.16 -10.38 3.51
CA LEU A 21 9.86 -9.71 3.36
C LEU A 21 9.08 -9.67 4.68
N ALA A 22 9.13 -10.74 5.47
CA ALA A 22 8.51 -10.78 6.80
C ALA A 22 9.14 -9.78 7.76
N VAL A 23 10.47 -9.69 7.78
CA VAL A 23 11.20 -8.70 8.58
C VAL A 23 10.82 -7.27 8.15
N LEU A 24 10.82 -6.99 6.85
CA LEU A 24 10.40 -5.68 6.33
C LEU A 24 8.94 -5.35 6.68
N SER A 25 8.05 -6.34 6.64
CA SER A 25 6.64 -6.17 7.03
C SER A 25 6.52 -5.83 8.53
N MET A 26 7.32 -6.47 9.39
CA MET A 26 7.36 -6.15 10.82
C MET A 26 7.91 -4.75 11.09
N ILE A 27 9.00 -4.34 10.40
CA ILE A 27 9.53 -2.98 10.50
C ILE A 27 8.47 -1.97 10.06
N ALA A 28 7.76 -2.24 8.96
CA ALA A 28 6.68 -1.38 8.48
C ALA A 28 5.58 -1.18 9.52
N LEU A 29 5.10 -2.27 10.12
CA LEU A 29 4.08 -2.20 11.17
C LEU A 29 4.58 -1.43 12.40
N PHE A 30 5.82 -1.67 12.82
CA PHE A 30 6.41 -0.95 13.95
C PHE A 30 6.48 0.55 13.69
N VAL A 31 7.05 0.96 12.55
CA VAL A 31 7.21 2.39 12.19
C VAL A 31 5.86 3.12 12.07
N TYR A 32 4.81 2.44 11.60
CA TYR A 32 3.48 3.03 11.47
C TYR A 32 2.72 3.20 12.79
N VAL A 33 3.10 2.48 13.84
CA VAL A 33 2.42 2.53 15.15
C VAL A 33 3.26 3.25 16.20
N ASP A 34 4.57 3.35 15.99
CA ASP A 34 5.50 3.99 16.91
C ASP A 34 5.07 5.45 17.22
N GLY A 35 5.00 5.77 18.51
CA GLY A 35 4.56 7.09 19.00
C GLY A 35 3.05 7.38 18.91
N ILE A 36 2.22 6.49 18.37
CA ILE A 36 0.76 6.69 18.32
C ILE A 36 0.10 6.23 19.62
N THR A 37 -0.72 7.11 20.19
CA THR A 37 -1.51 6.81 21.39
C THR A 37 -3.01 6.85 21.10
N GLY A 38 -3.78 6.06 21.84
CA GLY A 38 -5.23 5.95 21.70
C GLY A 38 -5.68 4.87 20.72
N PHE A 39 -6.69 4.09 21.11
CA PHE A 39 -7.15 2.92 20.37
C PHE A 39 -7.56 3.23 18.92
N PHE A 40 -8.39 4.25 18.69
CA PHE A 40 -8.84 4.62 17.35
C PHE A 40 -7.71 5.13 16.46
N ASN A 41 -6.73 5.85 17.01
CA ASN A 41 -5.59 6.33 16.25
C ASN A 41 -4.68 5.18 15.80
N VAL A 42 -4.42 4.22 16.71
CA VAL A 42 -3.66 3.01 16.38
C VAL A 42 -4.39 2.22 15.29
N LEU A 43 -5.71 2.05 15.40
CA LEU A 43 -6.50 1.32 14.42
C LEU A 43 -6.50 1.99 13.05
N ASN A 44 -6.62 3.33 13.03
CA ASN A 44 -6.56 4.14 11.81
C ASN A 44 -5.20 4.07 11.12
N ALA A 45 -4.11 3.90 11.87
CA ALA A 45 -2.78 3.70 11.30
C ALA A 45 -2.55 2.25 10.84
N LEU A 46 -2.99 1.26 11.64
CA LEU A 46 -2.67 -0.16 11.46
C LEU A 46 -3.51 -0.83 10.35
N LEU A 47 -4.79 -0.47 10.20
CA LEU A 47 -5.65 -1.10 9.19
C LEU A 47 -5.19 -0.85 7.74
N PRO A 48 -4.85 0.39 7.33
CA PRO A 48 -4.32 0.63 5.99
C PRO A 48 -3.06 -0.18 5.71
N ILE A 49 -2.07 -0.09 6.61
CA ILE A 49 -0.76 -0.73 6.40
C ILE A 49 -0.89 -2.25 6.35
N THR A 50 -1.75 -2.86 7.18
CA THR A 50 -1.97 -4.31 7.13
C THR A 50 -2.58 -4.76 5.81
N LEU A 51 -3.54 -4.02 5.25
CA LEU A 51 -4.11 -4.33 3.92
C LEU A 51 -3.08 -4.19 2.80
N ILE A 52 -2.20 -3.19 2.87
CA ILE A 52 -1.10 -3.03 1.91
C ILE A 52 -0.12 -4.20 2.01
N LEU A 53 0.26 -4.60 3.22
CA LEU A 53 1.13 -5.74 3.43
C LEU A 53 0.48 -7.04 2.93
N ILE A 54 -0.82 -7.25 3.20
CA ILE A 54 -1.56 -8.40 2.63
C ILE A 54 -1.47 -8.41 1.11
N ALA A 55 -1.68 -7.26 0.45
CA ALA A 55 -1.55 -7.16 -1.00
C ALA A 55 -0.13 -7.50 -1.49
N VAL A 56 0.90 -6.98 -0.82
CA VAL A 56 2.31 -7.27 -1.09
C VAL A 56 2.60 -8.77 -0.95
N TRP A 57 2.11 -9.42 0.11
CA TRP A 57 2.25 -10.85 0.34
C TRP A 57 1.53 -11.69 -0.71
N LEU A 58 0.31 -11.32 -1.10
CA LEU A 58 -0.44 -11.99 -2.16
C LEU A 58 0.32 -11.93 -3.50
N LEU A 59 0.89 -10.78 -3.84
CA LEU A 59 1.71 -10.58 -5.04
C LEU A 59 2.99 -11.44 -4.98
N PHE A 60 3.65 -11.46 -3.82
CA PHE A 60 4.88 -12.22 -3.59
C PHE A 60 4.66 -13.73 -3.70
N ILE A 61 3.61 -14.27 -3.05
CA ILE A 61 3.26 -15.70 -3.09
C ILE A 61 2.94 -16.15 -4.52
N LYS A 62 2.33 -15.27 -5.32
CA LYS A 62 2.04 -15.51 -6.75
C LYS A 62 3.24 -15.21 -7.67
N LYS A 63 4.44 -15.06 -7.11
CA LYS A 63 5.71 -14.85 -7.82
C LYS A 63 5.79 -13.54 -8.62
N ASN A 64 4.98 -12.53 -8.30
CA ASN A 64 5.08 -11.19 -8.88
C ASN A 64 6.01 -10.31 -8.03
N TYR A 65 7.27 -10.76 -7.87
CA TYR A 65 8.23 -10.18 -6.93
C TYR A 65 8.50 -8.69 -7.20
N MET A 66 8.70 -8.31 -8.45
CA MET A 66 8.96 -6.93 -8.82
C MET A 66 7.83 -5.99 -8.36
N VAL A 67 6.58 -6.36 -8.62
CA VAL A 67 5.43 -5.54 -8.24
C VAL A 67 5.27 -5.48 -6.72
N SER A 68 5.49 -6.59 -6.01
CA SER A 68 5.47 -6.60 -4.54
C SER A 68 6.51 -5.65 -3.94
N TYR A 69 7.74 -5.65 -4.48
CA TYR A 69 8.81 -4.76 -4.00
C TYR A 69 8.58 -3.31 -4.37
N ILE A 70 8.05 -3.01 -5.57
CA ILE A 70 7.69 -1.63 -5.95
C ILE A 70 6.63 -1.06 -5.00
N ILE A 71 5.58 -1.83 -4.70
CA ILE A 71 4.50 -1.37 -3.81
C ILE A 71 5.03 -1.15 -2.39
N LEU A 72 5.81 -2.10 -1.87
CA LEU A 72 6.41 -1.98 -0.55
C LEU A 72 7.39 -0.78 -0.49
N PHE A 73 8.20 -0.57 -1.52
CA PHE A 73 9.12 0.56 -1.61
C PHE A 73 8.37 1.89 -1.65
N LEU A 74 7.42 2.07 -2.58
CA LEU A 74 6.77 3.36 -2.79
C LEU A 74 5.82 3.73 -1.65
N PHE A 75 5.01 2.79 -1.18
CA PHE A 75 3.91 3.11 -0.26
C PHE A 75 4.29 3.02 1.21
N VAL A 76 5.19 2.09 1.55
CA VAL A 76 5.57 1.86 2.94
C VAL A 76 6.82 2.64 3.32
N PHE A 77 7.88 2.55 2.51
CA PHE A 77 9.19 3.10 2.86
C PHE A 77 9.57 4.39 2.13
N GLY A 78 8.86 4.76 1.05
CA GLY A 78 9.20 5.90 0.20
C GLY A 78 9.17 7.24 0.93
N GLN A 79 8.21 7.43 1.83
CA GLN A 79 8.16 8.63 2.67
C GLN A 79 9.35 8.70 3.63
N GLY A 80 9.77 7.58 4.23
CA GLY A 80 10.94 7.58 5.11
C GLY A 80 12.26 7.82 4.36
N LEU A 81 12.38 7.39 3.10
CA LEU A 81 13.51 7.77 2.24
C LEU A 81 13.55 9.29 2.02
N ARG A 82 12.40 9.90 1.72
CA ARG A 82 12.28 11.36 1.60
C ARG A 82 12.70 12.06 2.89
N THR A 83 12.21 11.60 4.04
CA THR A 83 12.59 12.16 5.35
C THR A 83 14.09 12.05 5.60
N PHE A 84 14.71 10.92 5.25
CA PHE A 84 16.16 10.75 5.36
C PHE A 84 16.94 11.71 4.45
N ILE A 85 16.52 11.89 3.20
CA ILE A 85 17.14 12.84 2.27
C ILE A 85 16.98 14.28 2.79
N GLN A 86 15.81 14.64 3.31
CA GLN A 86 15.58 15.94 3.92
C GLN A 86 16.49 16.17 5.13
N TRP A 87 16.65 15.16 5.98
CA TRP A 87 17.59 15.21 7.09
C TRP A 87 19.03 15.44 6.62
N MET A 88 19.51 14.67 5.62
CA MET A 88 20.85 14.88 5.05
C MET A 88 21.05 16.30 4.49
N LEU A 89 20.03 16.86 3.86
CA LEU A 89 20.07 18.20 3.28
C LEU A 89 19.73 19.32 4.29
N SER A 90 19.42 18.96 5.54
CA SER A 90 19.05 19.92 6.59
C SER A 90 20.26 20.54 7.30
N TYR A 91 21.48 20.21 6.89
CA TYR A 91 22.69 20.78 7.47
C TYR A 91 22.77 22.28 7.22
N HIS A 92 22.85 23.06 8.30
CA HIS A 92 22.90 24.51 8.23
C HIS A 92 24.30 25.03 8.55
N PHE A 93 25.01 25.51 7.53
CA PHE A 93 26.41 25.94 7.65
C PHE A 93 26.66 27.02 8.71
N PHE A 94 25.71 27.91 8.96
CA PHE A 94 25.87 28.97 9.98
C PHE A 94 25.73 28.47 11.42
N PHE A 95 24.92 27.43 11.65
CA PHE A 95 24.72 26.87 13.00
C PHE A 95 25.62 25.67 13.25
N GLU A 96 26.35 25.21 12.22
CA GLU A 96 27.17 23.99 12.21
C GLU A 96 26.39 22.75 12.70
N ASP A 97 25.07 22.74 12.47
CA ASP A 97 24.17 21.70 12.97
C ASP A 97 23.08 21.35 11.95
N PHE A 98 22.47 20.18 12.13
CA PHE A 98 21.33 19.72 11.36
C PHE A 98 20.03 20.29 11.92
N MET A 99 19.21 20.89 11.06
CA MET A 99 17.90 21.42 11.46
C MET A 99 16.87 20.32 11.76
N MET A 100 17.17 19.07 11.41
CA MET A 100 16.34 17.90 11.69
C MET A 100 17.09 16.92 12.59
N THR A 101 16.38 16.32 13.55
CA THR A 101 16.95 15.29 14.43
C THR A 101 17.06 13.94 13.72
N PHE A 102 18.20 13.29 13.88
CA PHE A 102 18.40 11.92 13.43
C PHE A 102 17.66 10.94 14.34
N SER A 103 17.01 9.94 13.77
CA SER A 103 16.38 8.85 14.53
C SER A 103 16.78 7.48 13.99
N LEU A 104 16.83 6.46 14.86
CA LEU A 104 17.14 5.09 14.47
C LEU A 104 16.14 4.53 13.44
N ASN A 105 14.88 4.96 13.52
CA ASN A 105 13.85 4.60 12.55
C ASN A 105 14.24 5.03 11.12
N MET A 106 14.89 6.18 10.94
CA MET A 106 15.38 6.62 9.63
C MET A 106 16.46 5.67 9.07
N LEU A 107 17.33 5.13 9.92
CA LEU A 107 18.36 4.16 9.51
C LEU A 107 17.71 2.84 9.05
N LEU A 108 16.74 2.34 9.81
CA LEU A 108 16.02 1.10 9.47
C LEU A 108 15.26 1.24 8.15
N VAL A 109 14.58 2.38 7.94
CA VAL A 109 13.87 2.65 6.68
C VAL A 109 14.86 2.81 5.53
N LEU A 110 16.00 3.46 5.72
CA LEU A 110 17.03 3.56 4.68
C LEU A 110 17.55 2.18 4.28
N ALA A 111 17.86 1.31 5.26
CA ALA A 111 18.32 -0.04 4.99
C ALA A 111 17.28 -0.86 4.21
N ALA A 112 16.00 -0.75 4.60
CA ALA A 112 14.88 -1.35 3.88
C ALA A 112 14.77 -0.83 2.44
N CYS A 113 14.84 0.49 2.24
CA CYS A 113 14.81 1.12 0.93
C CYS A 113 15.96 0.65 0.02
N LEU A 114 17.19 0.63 0.55
CA LEU A 114 18.37 0.19 -0.20
C LEU A 114 18.24 -1.28 -0.61
N TYR A 115 17.79 -2.15 0.30
CA TYR A 115 17.53 -3.54 -0.01
C TYR A 115 16.49 -3.68 -1.13
N LEU A 116 15.34 -3.01 -1.01
CA LEU A 116 14.27 -3.08 -2.01
C LEU A 116 14.74 -2.56 -3.37
N LEU A 117 15.49 -1.46 -3.39
CA LEU A 117 16.04 -0.87 -4.61
C LEU A 117 17.02 -1.85 -5.29
N LEU A 118 17.93 -2.45 -4.53
CA LEU A 118 18.84 -3.47 -5.03
C LEU A 118 18.11 -4.69 -5.59
N MET A 119 17.06 -5.17 -4.91
CA MET A 119 16.25 -6.29 -5.38
C MET A 119 15.49 -5.96 -6.66
N MET A 120 14.86 -4.78 -6.74
CA MET A 120 14.15 -4.32 -7.94
C MET A 120 15.11 -4.23 -9.14
N ILE A 121 16.29 -3.62 -8.96
CA ILE A 121 17.32 -3.55 -9.99
C ILE A 121 17.77 -4.96 -10.39
N SER A 122 18.00 -5.84 -9.42
CA SER A 122 18.45 -7.20 -9.68
C SER A 122 17.45 -7.98 -10.53
N ILE A 123 16.18 -7.97 -10.15
CA ILE A 123 15.10 -8.66 -10.88
C ILE A 123 14.95 -8.07 -12.29
N TYR A 124 15.01 -6.74 -12.41
CA TYR A 124 14.96 -6.06 -13.70
C TYR A 124 16.05 -6.56 -14.67
N PHE A 125 17.28 -6.78 -14.18
CA PHE A 125 18.38 -7.28 -15.02
C PHE A 125 18.33 -8.78 -15.33
N VAL A 126 17.65 -9.60 -14.52
CA VAL A 126 17.57 -11.06 -14.72
C VAL A 126 16.38 -11.42 -15.59
N GLU A 127 15.19 -10.98 -15.21
CA GLU A 127 13.93 -11.42 -15.81
C GLU A 127 13.40 -10.42 -16.85
N GLY A 128 13.86 -9.16 -16.77
CA GLY A 128 13.27 -8.04 -17.48
C GLY A 128 11.91 -7.64 -16.88
N PHE A 129 11.52 -6.38 -17.05
CA PHE A 129 10.17 -5.96 -16.65
C PHE A 129 9.16 -6.31 -17.74
N LYS A 130 8.37 -7.36 -17.52
CA LYS A 130 7.29 -7.77 -18.44
C LYS A 130 5.94 -7.40 -17.83
N ILE A 131 5.42 -6.22 -18.17
CA ILE A 131 4.04 -5.87 -17.86
C ILE A 131 3.15 -6.58 -18.87
N GLN A 132 2.40 -7.58 -18.43
CA GLN A 132 1.28 -8.08 -19.20
C GLN A 132 0.08 -7.19 -18.91
N ILE A 133 -0.21 -6.24 -19.81
CA ILE A 133 -1.41 -5.42 -19.69
C ILE A 133 -2.60 -6.34 -20.01
N LYS A 134 -3.15 -6.97 -18.98
CA LYS A 134 -4.45 -7.64 -19.06
C LYS A 134 -5.55 -6.60 -19.04
N ALA A 135 -6.67 -6.90 -19.70
CA ALA A 135 -7.84 -6.03 -19.70
C ALA A 135 -8.27 -5.72 -18.27
N TRP A 136 -8.50 -4.43 -17.99
CA TRP A 136 -8.91 -3.94 -16.69
C TRP A 136 -10.28 -4.54 -16.33
N ASN A 137 -10.34 -5.42 -15.33
CA ASN A 137 -11.57 -6.17 -15.02
C ASN A 137 -12.54 -5.42 -14.11
N LEU A 138 -12.10 -4.29 -13.52
CA LEU A 138 -12.86 -3.49 -12.57
C LEU A 138 -12.98 -2.01 -12.98
N PRO A 139 -13.38 -1.66 -14.22
CA PRO A 139 -13.23 -0.30 -14.74
C PRO A 139 -14.13 0.70 -14.00
N MET A 140 -15.36 0.30 -13.71
CA MET A 140 -16.30 1.15 -12.96
C MET A 140 -15.84 1.37 -11.52
N LEU A 141 -15.36 0.32 -10.85
CA LEU A 141 -14.83 0.43 -9.49
C LEU A 141 -13.56 1.29 -9.46
N GLY A 142 -12.66 1.10 -10.44
CA GLY A 142 -11.46 1.92 -10.60
C GLY A 142 -11.78 3.40 -10.82
N LEU A 143 -12.81 3.71 -11.62
CA LEU A 143 -13.27 5.08 -11.83
C LEU A 143 -13.85 5.69 -10.55
N LEU A 144 -14.75 4.98 -9.86
CA LEU A 144 -15.34 5.46 -8.60
C LEU A 144 -14.26 5.69 -7.53
N PHE A 145 -13.35 4.74 -7.40
CA PHE A 145 -12.21 4.85 -6.50
C PHE A 145 -11.29 6.02 -6.86
N GLY A 146 -10.97 6.19 -8.15
CA GLY A 146 -10.18 7.31 -8.64
C GLY A 146 -10.84 8.66 -8.35
N LEU A 147 -12.14 8.79 -8.59
CA LEU A 147 -12.88 10.01 -8.23
C LEU A 147 -12.82 10.28 -6.73
N TYR A 148 -13.01 9.26 -5.89
CA TYR A 148 -12.90 9.41 -4.45
C TYR A 148 -11.52 9.91 -4.03
N VAL A 149 -10.44 9.29 -4.52
CA VAL A 149 -9.07 9.70 -4.20
C VAL A 149 -8.78 11.12 -4.69
N TYR A 150 -9.24 11.47 -5.90
CA TYR A 150 -9.09 12.81 -6.45
C TYR A 150 -9.73 13.88 -5.57
N PHE A 151 -10.99 13.70 -5.18
CA PHE A 151 -11.69 14.68 -4.37
C PHE A 151 -11.17 14.72 -2.93
N ASN A 152 -10.75 13.59 -2.37
CA ASN A 152 -10.33 13.52 -0.96
C ASN A 152 -8.86 13.94 -0.75
N GLN A 153 -7.96 13.59 -1.67
CA GLN A 153 -6.51 13.70 -1.49
C GLN A 153 -5.81 14.51 -2.60
N GLY A 154 -6.54 14.90 -3.65
CA GLY A 154 -6.02 15.68 -4.77
C GLY A 154 -5.35 14.85 -5.88
N LEU A 155 -4.95 15.56 -6.94
CA LEU A 155 -4.41 14.94 -8.17
C LEU A 155 -3.10 14.17 -7.95
N LEU A 156 -2.20 14.69 -7.14
CA LEU A 156 -0.90 14.06 -6.92
C LEU A 156 -1.05 12.69 -6.23
N MET A 157 -1.88 12.61 -5.19
CA MET A 157 -2.18 11.36 -4.51
C MET A 157 -2.95 10.38 -5.40
N LEU A 158 -3.83 10.89 -6.27
CA LEU A 158 -4.48 10.07 -7.31
C LEU A 158 -3.44 9.40 -8.21
N LEU A 159 -2.47 10.14 -8.74
CA LEU A 159 -1.46 9.59 -9.65
C LEU A 159 -0.65 8.48 -8.98
N PHE A 160 -0.19 8.70 -7.75
CA PHE A 160 0.52 7.67 -6.99
C PHE A 160 -0.38 6.46 -6.69
N THR A 161 -1.64 6.72 -6.35
CA THR A 161 -2.61 5.69 -5.98
C THR A 161 -3.00 4.79 -7.15
N VAL A 162 -3.36 5.41 -8.27
CA VAL A 162 -3.73 4.72 -9.50
C VAL A 162 -2.54 3.92 -10.05
N LEU A 163 -1.32 4.44 -9.94
CA LEU A 163 -0.13 3.74 -10.42
C LEU A 163 0.02 2.35 -9.80
N TYR A 164 -0.06 2.21 -8.47
CA TYR A 164 0.09 0.87 -7.87
C TYR A 164 -1.13 -0.02 -8.05
N VAL A 165 -2.34 0.55 -8.14
CA VAL A 165 -3.54 -0.21 -8.47
C VAL A 165 -3.40 -0.82 -9.87
N ILE A 166 -2.90 -0.05 -10.84
CA ILE A 166 -2.58 -0.52 -12.20
C ILE A 166 -1.51 -1.60 -12.15
N LEU A 167 -0.41 -1.36 -11.42
CA LEU A 167 0.67 -2.34 -11.31
C LEU A 167 0.17 -3.64 -10.71
N SER A 168 -0.63 -3.59 -9.64
CA SER A 168 -1.24 -4.77 -9.03
C SER A 168 -2.21 -5.47 -10.00
N GLU A 169 -3.10 -4.73 -10.66
CA GLU A 169 -4.05 -5.30 -11.62
C GLU A 169 -3.37 -5.94 -12.82
N SER A 170 -2.24 -5.39 -13.28
CA SER A 170 -1.45 -5.96 -14.39
C SER A 170 -0.93 -7.38 -14.09
N THR A 171 -0.79 -7.74 -12.80
CA THR A 171 -0.43 -9.11 -12.40
C THR A 171 -1.60 -10.10 -12.51
N GLY A 172 -2.83 -9.60 -12.64
CA GLY A 172 -4.06 -10.38 -12.63
C GLY A 172 -4.51 -10.83 -11.24
N ILE A 173 -3.85 -10.39 -10.16
CA ILE A 173 -4.17 -10.77 -8.78
C ILE A 173 -5.18 -9.77 -8.21
N ARG A 174 -6.45 -9.98 -8.56
CA ARG A 174 -7.55 -9.09 -8.18
C ARG A 174 -7.68 -8.86 -6.67
N LEU A 175 -7.39 -9.87 -5.85
CA LEU A 175 -7.41 -9.73 -4.39
C LEU A 175 -6.40 -8.69 -3.89
N ALA A 176 -5.21 -8.63 -4.49
CA ALA A 176 -4.21 -7.63 -4.15
C ALA A 176 -4.68 -6.24 -4.57
N THR A 177 -5.25 -6.10 -5.78
CA THR A 177 -5.82 -4.83 -6.27
C THR A 177 -6.90 -4.31 -5.32
N LEU A 178 -7.85 -5.17 -4.92
CA LEU A 178 -8.94 -4.80 -4.03
C LEU A 178 -8.45 -4.48 -2.61
N ALA A 179 -7.45 -5.19 -2.09
CA ALA A 179 -6.83 -4.87 -0.80
C ALA A 179 -6.15 -3.50 -0.82
N LEU A 180 -5.46 -3.15 -1.91
CA LEU A 180 -4.83 -1.83 -2.08
C LEU A 180 -5.85 -0.70 -2.25
N MET A 181 -6.97 -0.95 -2.94
CA MET A 181 -8.08 0.01 -2.97
C MET A 181 -8.68 0.19 -1.58
N LEU A 182 -8.94 -0.92 -0.87
CA LEU A 182 -9.54 -0.90 0.46
C LEU A 182 -8.66 -0.15 1.46
N SER A 183 -7.33 -0.27 1.37
CA SER A 183 -6.41 0.40 2.30
C SER A 183 -6.55 1.92 2.31
N GLN A 184 -7.02 2.54 1.22
CA GLN A 184 -7.23 3.99 1.14
C GLN A 184 -8.55 4.46 1.77
N VAL A 185 -9.48 3.55 2.02
CA VAL A 185 -10.84 3.87 2.48
C VAL A 185 -11.22 3.17 3.80
N VAL A 186 -10.47 2.16 4.23
CA VAL A 186 -10.81 1.31 5.39
C VAL A 186 -10.97 2.09 6.70
N THR A 187 -10.35 3.26 6.84
CA THR A 187 -10.40 4.09 8.05
C THR A 187 -11.68 4.90 8.18
N ILE A 188 -12.44 5.07 7.10
CA ILE A 188 -13.61 5.97 7.06
C ILE A 188 -14.69 5.60 8.08
N PRO A 189 -15.07 4.32 8.27
CA PRO A 189 -16.03 3.95 9.31
C PRO A 189 -15.58 4.40 10.71
N PHE A 190 -14.29 4.28 11.02
CA PHE A 190 -13.73 4.68 12.31
C PHE A 190 -13.69 6.19 12.46
N ILE A 191 -13.35 6.92 11.40
CA ILE A 191 -13.43 8.40 11.39
C ILE A 191 -14.86 8.86 11.64
N VAL A 192 -15.86 8.22 11.03
CA VAL A 192 -17.27 8.54 11.26
C VAL A 192 -17.65 8.30 12.73
N ILE A 193 -17.32 7.13 13.27
CA ILE A 193 -17.60 6.79 14.68
C ILE A 193 -16.92 7.78 15.63
N GLN A 194 -15.64 8.08 15.39
CA GLN A 194 -14.86 9.00 16.22
C GLN A 194 -15.45 10.41 16.25
N ARG A 195 -15.97 10.91 15.12
CA ARG A 195 -16.62 12.23 15.07
C ARG A 195 -17.87 12.32 15.98
N PHE A 196 -18.56 11.21 16.22
CA PHE A 196 -19.69 11.16 17.15
C PHE A 196 -19.23 11.02 18.60
N ILE A 197 -18.15 10.29 18.88
CA ILE A 197 -17.61 10.12 20.23
C ILE A 197 -17.01 11.43 20.74
N ASP A 198 -16.27 12.15 19.90
CA ASP A 198 -15.53 13.36 20.28
C ASP A 198 -16.39 14.64 20.21
N ASP A 199 -17.71 14.53 20.02
CA ASP A 199 -18.65 15.64 19.74
C ASP A 199 -18.25 16.56 18.56
N ALA A 200 -17.25 16.15 17.77
CA ALA A 200 -16.71 16.89 16.63
C ALA A 200 -17.63 16.93 15.41
N ALA A 201 -18.71 16.12 15.42
CA ALA A 201 -19.71 16.06 14.36
C ALA A 201 -20.28 17.45 14.00
N LYS A 202 -20.48 18.32 15.00
CA LYS A 202 -21.03 19.67 14.81
C LYS A 202 -20.06 20.64 14.13
N ASN A 203 -18.75 20.38 14.26
CA ASN A 203 -17.68 21.24 13.72
C ASN A 203 -17.10 20.71 12.40
N THR A 204 -17.64 19.60 11.89
CA THR A 204 -17.20 18.96 10.66
C THR A 204 -17.85 19.64 9.45
N ARG A 205 -17.09 19.88 8.37
CA ARG A 205 -17.63 20.54 7.18
C ARG A 205 -18.56 19.59 6.41
N ILE A 206 -19.54 20.14 5.71
CA ILE A 206 -20.45 19.35 4.84
C ILE A 206 -19.66 18.53 3.81
N PHE A 207 -18.58 19.12 3.26
CA PHE A 207 -17.68 18.43 2.35
C PHE A 207 -17.14 17.12 2.95
N ASP A 208 -16.70 17.14 4.21
CA ASP A 208 -16.14 15.96 4.88
C ASP A 208 -17.20 14.88 5.13
N TRP A 209 -18.47 15.26 5.29
CA TRP A 209 -19.59 14.33 5.38
C TRP A 209 -19.88 13.67 4.04
N VAL A 210 -19.92 14.45 2.96
CA VAL A 210 -20.12 13.93 1.60
C VAL A 210 -19.01 12.96 1.24
N MET A 211 -17.74 13.30 1.56
CA MET A 211 -16.60 12.42 1.30
C MET A 211 -16.63 11.15 2.13
N ASN A 212 -17.07 11.20 3.39
CA ASN A 212 -17.24 9.99 4.20
C ASN A 212 -18.31 9.07 3.62
N VAL A 213 -19.47 9.61 3.20
CA VAL A 213 -20.54 8.81 2.58
C VAL A 213 -20.04 8.21 1.26
N PHE A 214 -19.36 8.99 0.43
CA PHE A 214 -18.80 8.50 -0.82
C PHE A 214 -17.78 7.38 -0.56
N GLY A 215 -16.91 7.56 0.44
CA GLY A 215 -15.96 6.54 0.87
C GLY A 215 -16.63 5.24 1.36
N LEU A 216 -17.71 5.33 2.14
CA LEU A 216 -18.51 4.18 2.55
C LEU A 216 -19.12 3.45 1.35
N VAL A 217 -19.59 4.18 0.34
CA VAL A 217 -20.08 3.61 -0.93
C VAL A 217 -18.94 2.87 -1.67
N VAL A 218 -17.74 3.45 -1.73
CA VAL A 218 -16.57 2.80 -2.32
C VAL A 218 -16.21 1.52 -1.56
N ILE A 219 -16.19 1.54 -0.22
CA ILE A 219 -15.97 0.35 0.62
C ILE A 219 -17.01 -0.72 0.29
N TYR A 220 -18.29 -0.36 0.24
CA TYR A 220 -19.37 -1.29 -0.08
C TYR A 220 -19.14 -2.02 -1.41
N PHE A 221 -18.78 -1.30 -2.48
CA PHE A 221 -18.49 -1.94 -3.76
C PHE A 221 -17.21 -2.80 -3.74
N ILE A 222 -16.16 -2.37 -3.03
CA ILE A 222 -14.94 -3.18 -2.86
C ILE A 222 -15.26 -4.47 -2.11
N VAL A 223 -16.03 -4.40 -1.02
CA VAL A 223 -16.42 -5.56 -0.21
C VAL A 223 -17.27 -6.54 -1.01
N ILE A 224 -18.24 -6.06 -1.80
CA ILE A 224 -19.01 -6.93 -2.71
C ILE A 224 -18.08 -7.61 -3.73
N ALA A 225 -17.15 -6.86 -4.32
CA ALA A 225 -16.19 -7.43 -5.26
C ALA A 225 -15.31 -8.49 -4.59
N LEU A 226 -14.87 -8.28 -3.35
CA LEU A 226 -14.12 -9.25 -2.55
C LEU A 226 -14.94 -10.51 -2.27
N ILE A 227 -16.18 -10.37 -1.79
CA ILE A 227 -17.06 -11.50 -1.47
C ILE A 227 -17.27 -12.36 -2.72
N LYS A 228 -17.62 -11.75 -3.86
CA LYS A 228 -17.81 -12.47 -5.14
C LYS A 228 -16.56 -13.23 -5.60
N LEU A 229 -15.38 -12.78 -5.19
CA LEU A 229 -14.11 -13.40 -5.54
C LEU A 229 -13.70 -14.52 -4.58
N LEU A 230 -14.17 -14.44 -3.34
CA LEU A 230 -13.92 -15.43 -2.28
C LEU A 230 -15.00 -16.52 -2.22
N GLU A 231 -16.19 -16.28 -2.78
CA GLU A 231 -17.24 -17.28 -2.88
C GLU A 231 -16.75 -18.48 -3.72
N PRO A 232 -16.74 -19.71 -3.15
CA PRO A 232 -16.34 -20.89 -3.89
C PRO A 232 -17.31 -21.19 -5.04
N HIS A 233 -16.77 -21.61 -6.19
CA HIS A 233 -17.50 -21.94 -7.42
C HIS A 233 -18.65 -22.99 -7.27
N GLU A 234 -18.82 -23.63 -6.11
CA GLU A 234 -19.86 -24.63 -5.85
C GLU A 234 -21.31 -24.11 -5.96
N LYS A 235 -21.56 -22.80 -5.77
CA LYS A 235 -22.92 -22.24 -5.94
C LYS A 235 -23.29 -21.86 -7.36
N GLN A 236 -22.35 -21.85 -8.31
CA GLN A 236 -22.63 -21.47 -9.70
C GLN A 236 -23.12 -22.66 -10.55
N VAL A 237 -22.88 -23.91 -10.13
CA VAL A 237 -23.37 -25.11 -10.84
C VAL A 237 -24.83 -25.40 -10.51
N LYS A 238 -25.26 -25.20 -9.25
CA LYS A 238 -26.65 -25.50 -8.84
C LYS A 238 -27.73 -24.62 -9.47
N VAL A 239 -27.39 -23.40 -9.92
CA VAL A 239 -28.38 -22.51 -10.57
C VAL A 239 -28.55 -22.80 -12.06
N VAL A 240 -27.62 -23.55 -12.68
CA VAL A 240 -27.72 -23.96 -14.09
C VAL A 240 -28.44 -25.31 -14.22
N GLU A 241 -28.43 -26.16 -13.20
CA GLU A 241 -29.17 -27.44 -13.19
C GLU A 241 -30.64 -27.30 -12.76
N GLU A 242 -31.06 -26.13 -12.26
CA GLU A 242 -32.46 -25.83 -11.86
C GLU A 242 -33.20 -24.88 -12.83
N LYS A 243 -32.73 -24.72 -14.07
CA LYS A 243 -33.47 -24.05 -15.16
C LYS A 243 -33.62 -24.97 -16.37
#